data_AF-A0A4P9W2Z6-F1
#
_entry.id   AF-A0A4P9W2Z6-F1
#
_cell.length_a   1.000
_cell.length_b   1.000
_cell.length_c   1.000
_cell.angle_alpha   90.00
_cell.angle_beta   90.00
_cell.angle_gamma   90.00
#
_symmetry.space_group_name_H-M   'P 1'
#
loop_
_entity.id
_entity.type
_entity.pdbx_description
1 polymer ?
#
loop_
_entity_poly.entity_id
_entity_poly.type
_entity_poly.pdbx_seq_one_letter_code
_entity_poly.pdbx_strand_id
1 'polypeptide(L)'
;MSQTPAFSDIDSDTCPVCKSSKYLNPTMKLLVSPCYHKMCENCISRLFLQGPAPCPITTCQKTLRKRDFVAQTFEDLYVEKEVQIRKRVGRIYNKRLEDFKRNLRAFNDYLEEVEDITFNLINEIDLQETEDRIAKYREDNKESIEANMNKQLQEDRKLSYALEREKNEKMSRKAFLQHQAEEEETARKKAQLDIIKQLASHVSFPSPSDAINHQVVVLLYDIFLC
;
A
#
# COMPACT_ATOMS: atom_id res chain seq x y z
N MET A 1 13.87 -34.10 24.98
CA MET A 1 14.95 -33.13 24.71
C MET A 1 14.60 -32.37 23.45
N SER A 2 13.69 -31.42 23.57
CA SER A 2 13.23 -30.55 22.50
C SER A 2 14.04 -29.26 22.59
N GLN A 3 15.11 -29.17 21.80
CA GLN A 3 15.81 -27.90 21.60
C GLN A 3 14.89 -27.01 20.78
N THR A 4 14.19 -26.10 21.45
CA THR A 4 13.69 -24.89 20.81
C THR A 4 14.91 -24.13 20.30
N PRO A 5 15.03 -23.83 18.99
CA PRO A 5 16.11 -22.99 18.53
C PRO A 5 15.90 -21.61 19.16
N ALA A 6 16.91 -21.15 19.90
CA ALA A 6 16.95 -19.82 20.46
C ALA A 6 16.96 -18.81 19.30
N PHE A 7 15.77 -18.34 18.91
CA PHE A 7 15.61 -17.21 18.00
C PHE A 7 15.93 -15.95 18.79
N SER A 8 17.20 -15.57 18.79
CA SER A 8 17.64 -14.27 19.26
C SER A 8 16.96 -13.17 18.44
N ASP A 9 16.27 -12.28 19.13
CA ASP A 9 15.74 -10.99 18.67
C ASP A 9 16.47 -10.43 17.43
N ILE A 10 15.86 -10.56 16.26
CA ILE A 10 16.28 -9.83 15.04
C ILE A 10 15.50 -8.50 14.98
N ASP A 11 15.48 -7.79 16.10
CA ASP A 11 15.03 -6.38 16.21
C ASP A 11 16.10 -5.41 15.70
N SER A 12 17.01 -5.86 14.85
CA SER A 12 18.01 -4.97 14.26
C SER A 12 17.45 -4.35 12.99
N ASP A 13 16.60 -3.34 13.18
CA ASP A 13 16.24 -2.30 12.20
C ASP A 13 17.46 -1.41 11.86
N THR A 14 18.63 -2.03 11.74
CA THR A 14 19.94 -1.41 11.63
C THR A 14 20.66 -2.00 10.43
N CYS A 15 21.16 -1.14 9.55
CA CYS A 15 21.91 -1.59 8.40
C CYS A 15 23.31 -2.10 8.83
N PRO A 16 23.73 -3.32 8.43
CA PRO A 16 25.03 -3.87 8.84
C PRO A 16 26.24 -3.13 8.26
N VAL A 17 26.04 -2.34 7.20
CA VAL A 17 27.13 -1.64 6.47
C VAL A 17 27.36 -0.23 7.01
N CYS A 18 26.30 0.55 7.23
CA CYS A 18 26.42 1.91 7.76
C CYS A 18 26.07 2.04 9.26
N LYS A 19 25.60 0.95 9.87
CA LYS A 19 25.15 0.89 11.29
C LYS A 19 24.09 1.92 11.65
N SER A 20 23.43 2.53 10.66
CA SER A 20 22.32 3.45 10.88
C SER A 20 21.05 2.66 11.14
N SER A 21 20.31 3.07 12.17
CA SER A 21 19.01 2.48 12.52
C SER A 21 17.86 3.30 11.95
N LYS A 22 16.73 2.64 11.69
CA LYS A 22 15.47 3.26 11.28
C LYS A 22 14.95 4.29 12.30
N TYR A 23 15.25 4.06 13.59
CA TYR A 23 14.90 4.99 14.67
C TYR A 23 15.49 6.39 14.47
N LEU A 24 16.74 6.47 13.99
CA LEU A 24 17.42 7.75 13.77
C LEU A 24 17.00 8.44 12.46
N ASN A 25 16.53 7.68 11.47
CA ASN A 25 16.14 8.21 10.16
C ASN A 25 14.86 7.50 9.67
N PRO A 26 13.66 8.01 10.01
CA PRO A 26 12.38 7.38 9.67
C PRO A 26 12.09 7.28 8.16
N THR A 27 12.76 8.11 7.34
CA THR A 27 12.64 8.11 5.87
C THR A 27 13.52 7.06 5.19
N MET A 28 14.45 6.43 5.92
CA MET A 28 15.36 5.43 5.36
C MET A 28 14.60 4.12 5.12
N LYS A 29 14.66 3.64 3.87
CA LYS A 29 14.08 2.34 3.50
C LYS A 29 15.10 1.24 3.68
N LEU A 30 14.72 0.22 4.45
CA LEU A 30 15.43 -1.05 4.54
C LEU A 30 14.82 -2.01 3.49
N LEU A 31 15.69 -2.55 2.65
CA LEU A 31 15.33 -3.57 1.66
C LEU A 31 15.93 -4.92 2.08
N VAL A 32 15.28 -6.00 1.66
CA VAL A 32 15.65 -7.38 1.97
C VAL A 32 16.10 -8.08 0.70
N SER A 33 17.21 -8.80 0.77
CA SER A 33 17.72 -9.63 -0.33
C SER A 33 17.12 -11.04 -0.32
N PRO A 34 17.29 -11.83 -1.40
CA PRO A 34 16.95 -13.26 -1.43
C PRO A 34 17.71 -14.12 -0.42
N CYS A 35 18.76 -13.57 0.21
CA CYS A 35 19.44 -14.24 1.31
C CYS A 35 18.95 -13.81 2.70
N TYR A 36 17.79 -13.12 2.75
CA TYR A 36 17.10 -12.68 3.96
C TYR A 36 17.95 -11.77 4.85
N HIS A 37 18.68 -10.84 4.24
CA HIS A 37 19.46 -9.85 4.97
C HIS A 37 18.99 -8.43 4.67
N LYS A 38 18.82 -7.63 5.73
CA LYS A 38 18.33 -6.24 5.67
C LYS A 38 19.48 -5.27 5.36
N MET A 39 19.29 -4.36 4.41
CA MET A 39 20.25 -3.31 4.06
C MET A 39 19.54 -2.02 3.65
N CYS A 40 20.14 -0.85 3.89
CA CYS A 40 19.54 0.41 3.46
C CYS A 40 19.78 0.70 1.96
N GLU A 41 18.87 1.45 1.35
CA GLU A 41 18.89 1.79 -0.08
C GLU A 41 20.22 2.45 -0.54
N ASN A 42 20.80 3.33 0.29
CA ASN A 42 22.07 3.99 -0.01
C ASN A 42 23.25 3.01 -0.02
N CYS A 43 23.31 2.09 0.95
CA CYS A 43 24.37 1.07 0.99
C CYS A 43 24.24 0.09 -0.17
N ILE A 44 23.02 -0.31 -0.54
CA ILE A 44 22.78 -1.17 -1.70
C ILE A 44 23.24 -0.45 -2.97
N SER A 45 22.83 0.80 -3.17
CA SER A 45 23.24 1.57 -4.35
C SER A 45 24.76 1.72 -4.43
N ARG A 46 25.44 1.93 -3.30
CA ARG A 46 26.91 2.05 -3.27
C ARG A 46 27.64 0.74 -3.57
N LEU A 47 27.23 -0.36 -2.95
CA LEU A 47 27.91 -1.66 -3.05
C LEU A 47 27.73 -2.31 -4.42
N PHE A 48 26.56 -2.14 -5.05
CA PHE A 48 26.24 -2.77 -6.33
C PHE A 48 26.44 -1.84 -7.54
N LEU A 49 27.12 -0.69 -7.38
CA LEU A 49 27.51 0.21 -8.49
C LEU A 49 28.43 -0.48 -9.49
N GLN A 50 29.38 -1.29 -9.00
CA GLN A 50 30.41 -1.94 -9.80
C GLN A 50 29.93 -3.24 -10.46
N GLY A 51 28.68 -3.66 -10.22
CA GLY A 51 28.10 -4.88 -10.78
C GLY A 51 27.59 -5.86 -9.72
N PRO A 52 27.38 -7.13 -10.09
CA PRO A 52 26.96 -8.16 -9.15
C PRO A 52 28.05 -8.39 -8.10
N ALA A 53 27.69 -8.28 -6.83
CA ALA A 53 28.60 -8.40 -5.71
C ALA A 53 28.09 -9.46 -4.72
N PRO A 54 28.98 -10.10 -3.93
CA PRO A 54 28.54 -10.98 -2.86
C PRO A 54 27.85 -10.20 -1.74
N CYS A 55 26.94 -10.85 -1.02
CA CYS A 55 26.37 -10.30 0.20
C CYS A 55 27.48 -9.92 1.19
N PRO A 56 27.45 -8.72 1.80
CA PRO A 56 28.51 -8.24 2.69
C PRO A 56 28.52 -8.93 4.07
N ILE A 57 27.57 -9.84 4.31
CA ILE A 57 27.50 -10.61 5.55
C ILE A 57 28.39 -11.84 5.43
N THR A 58 29.29 -11.98 6.40
CA THR A 58 30.40 -12.95 6.42
C THR A 58 29.93 -14.40 6.29
N THR A 59 28.73 -14.71 6.78
CA THR A 59 28.14 -16.06 6.77
C THR A 59 27.43 -16.43 5.47
N CYS A 60 27.16 -15.46 4.58
CA CYS A 60 26.25 -15.69 3.46
C CYS A 60 26.92 -15.76 2.10
N GLN A 61 27.82 -14.81 1.76
CA GLN A 61 28.59 -14.71 0.51
C GLN A 61 27.85 -14.96 -0.83
N LYS A 62 26.52 -15.07 -0.85
CA LYS A 62 25.71 -15.28 -2.05
C LYS A 62 25.86 -14.07 -2.98
N THR A 63 26.07 -14.32 -4.27
CA THR A 63 26.15 -13.27 -5.30
C THR A 63 24.76 -12.69 -5.57
N LEU A 64 24.61 -11.38 -5.40
CA LEU A 64 23.34 -10.65 -5.51
C LEU A 64 23.43 -9.53 -6.55
N ARG A 65 22.27 -9.09 -7.05
CA ARG A 65 22.14 -7.90 -7.89
C ARG A 65 21.25 -6.86 -7.20
N LYS A 66 21.42 -5.58 -7.57
CA LYS A 66 20.60 -4.47 -7.06
C LYS A 66 19.09 -4.71 -7.20
N ARG A 67 18.65 -5.32 -8.31
CA ARG A 67 17.24 -5.61 -8.60
C ARG A 67 16.62 -6.68 -7.70
N ASP A 68 17.44 -7.49 -7.04
CA ASP A 68 16.96 -8.62 -6.24
C ASP A 68 16.54 -8.17 -4.83
N PHE A 69 16.85 -6.92 -4.45
CA PHE A 69 16.42 -6.33 -3.19
C PHE A 69 14.99 -5.80 -3.30
N VAL A 70 14.12 -6.29 -2.41
CA VAL A 70 12.70 -5.93 -2.37
C VAL A 70 12.40 -5.20 -1.06
N ALA A 71 11.44 -4.28 -1.06
CA ALA A 71 10.98 -3.62 0.15
C ALA A 71 10.35 -4.65 1.10
N GLN A 72 10.70 -4.58 2.37
CA GLN A 72 10.17 -5.47 3.40
C GLN A 72 8.66 -5.24 3.56
N THR A 73 7.87 -6.32 3.50
CA THR A 73 6.42 -6.25 3.75
C THR A 73 6.06 -6.62 5.18
N PHE A 74 6.79 -7.57 5.78
CA PHE A 74 6.59 -8.05 7.15
C PHE A 74 7.82 -7.78 8.01
N GLU A 75 7.65 -7.45 9.29
CA GLU A 75 8.76 -7.17 10.22
C GLU A 75 9.70 -8.37 10.41
N ASP A 76 9.10 -9.57 10.46
CA ASP A 76 9.78 -10.85 10.59
C ASP A 76 10.28 -11.40 9.25
N LEU A 77 11.60 -11.64 9.18
CA LEU A 77 12.24 -12.24 8.00
C LEU A 77 11.83 -13.71 7.80
N TYR A 78 11.52 -14.42 8.87
CA TYR A 78 11.04 -15.80 8.81
C TYR A 78 9.71 -15.89 8.07
N VAL A 79 8.77 -14.99 8.40
CA VAL A 79 7.45 -14.91 7.73
C VAL A 79 7.63 -14.56 6.25
N GLU A 80 8.54 -13.64 5.91
CA GLU A 80 8.84 -13.31 4.51
C GLU A 80 9.40 -14.54 3.75
N LYS A 81 10.30 -15.33 4.37
CA LYS A 81 10.80 -16.60 3.80
C LYS A 81 9.67 -17.60 3.56
N GLU A 82 8.83 -17.82 4.57
CA GLU A 82 7.67 -18.70 4.50
C GLU A 82 6.69 -18.29 3.39
N VAL A 83 6.33 -17.00 3.31
CA VAL A 83 5.43 -16.48 2.28
C VAL A 83 6.02 -16.65 0.89
N GLN A 84 7.32 -16.41 0.70
CA GLN A 84 7.98 -16.61 -0.60
C GLN A 84 8.00 -18.09 -1.01
N ILE A 85 8.30 -19.00 -0.08
CA ILE A 85 8.31 -20.45 -0.33
C ILE A 85 6.88 -20.92 -0.65
N ARG A 86 5.87 -20.56 0.15
CA ARG A 86 4.46 -20.89 -0.13
C ARG A 86 4.01 -20.38 -1.49
N LYS A 87 4.37 -19.15 -1.87
CA LYS A 87 4.07 -18.61 -3.21
C LYS A 87 4.77 -19.36 -4.33
N ARG A 88 5.95 -19.94 -4.09
CA ARG A 88 6.67 -20.77 -5.06
C ARG A 88 6.00 -22.14 -5.19
N VAL A 89 5.74 -22.81 -4.07
CA VAL A 89 5.10 -24.14 -4.02
C VAL A 89 3.69 -24.06 -4.59
N GLY A 90 2.86 -23.10 -4.16
CA GLY A 90 1.49 -22.94 -4.65
C GLY A 90 1.34 -22.63 -6.14
N ARG A 91 2.39 -22.10 -6.79
CA ARG A 91 2.39 -21.96 -8.27
C ARG A 91 2.54 -23.31 -8.98
N ILE A 92 3.22 -24.26 -8.36
CA ILE A 92 3.45 -25.60 -8.90
C ILE A 92 2.29 -26.52 -8.48
N TYR A 93 1.90 -26.47 -7.22
CA TYR A 93 0.85 -27.28 -6.64
C TYR A 93 -0.51 -26.58 -6.71
N ASN A 94 -1.01 -26.35 -7.93
CA ASN A 94 -2.24 -25.59 -8.18
C ASN A 94 -3.47 -26.46 -8.52
N LYS A 95 -3.54 -27.71 -8.02
CA LYS A 95 -4.71 -28.58 -8.20
C LYS A 95 -5.89 -28.09 -7.36
N ARG A 96 -7.10 -28.13 -7.93
CA ARG A 96 -8.34 -27.76 -7.25
C ARG A 96 -9.14 -29.00 -6.86
N LEU A 97 -10.09 -28.85 -5.95
CA LEU A 97 -11.01 -29.93 -5.53
C LEU A 97 -11.74 -30.59 -6.73
N GLU A 98 -11.99 -29.81 -7.79
CA GLU A 98 -12.60 -30.28 -9.04
C GLU A 98 -11.75 -31.35 -9.74
N ASP A 99 -10.43 -31.26 -9.66
CA ASP A 99 -9.48 -32.20 -10.27
C ASP A 99 -9.51 -33.58 -9.56
N PHE A 100 -10.00 -33.63 -8.31
CA PHE A 100 -10.11 -34.84 -7.50
C PHE A 100 -11.50 -35.48 -7.55
N LYS A 101 -12.31 -35.19 -8.58
CA LYS A 101 -13.68 -35.71 -8.73
C LYS A 101 -14.56 -35.46 -7.49
N ARG A 102 -14.34 -34.33 -6.79
CA ARG A 102 -14.98 -33.97 -5.51
C ARG A 102 -14.75 -34.95 -4.35
N ASN A 103 -13.68 -35.74 -4.38
CA ASN A 103 -13.27 -36.52 -3.22
C ASN A 103 -12.51 -35.64 -2.22
N LEU A 104 -13.15 -35.31 -1.10
CA LEU A 104 -12.57 -34.44 -0.08
C LEU A 104 -11.37 -35.06 0.62
N ARG A 105 -11.35 -36.39 0.81
CA ARG A 105 -10.26 -37.06 1.53
C ARG A 105 -8.95 -36.98 0.73
N ALA A 106 -9.00 -37.37 -0.54
CA ALA A 106 -7.84 -37.29 -1.42
C ALA A 106 -7.32 -35.85 -1.61
N PHE A 107 -8.23 -34.86 -1.59
CA PHE A 107 -7.83 -33.46 -1.63
C PHE A 107 -7.13 -33.01 -0.34
N ASN A 108 -7.61 -33.43 0.83
CA ASN A 108 -6.96 -33.12 2.11
C ASN A 108 -5.60 -33.80 2.22
N ASP A 109 -5.48 -35.07 1.82
CA ASP A 109 -4.21 -35.80 1.80
C ASP A 109 -3.19 -35.07 0.89
N TYR A 110 -3.62 -34.57 -0.27
CA TYR A 110 -2.80 -33.74 -1.15
C TYR A 110 -2.38 -32.40 -0.51
N LEU A 111 -3.27 -31.74 0.22
CA LEU A 111 -2.93 -30.49 0.93
C LEU A 111 -1.91 -30.73 2.05
N GLU A 112 -2.02 -31.84 2.76
CA GLU A 112 -1.05 -32.26 3.78
C GLU A 112 0.33 -32.51 3.15
N GLU A 113 0.40 -33.23 2.03
CA GLU A 113 1.67 -33.43 1.29
C GLU A 113 2.31 -32.09 0.85
N VAL A 114 1.49 -31.12 0.44
CA VAL A 114 1.97 -29.78 0.04
C VAL A 114 2.52 -29.00 1.24
N GLU A 115 1.87 -29.09 2.41
CA GLU A 115 2.36 -28.46 3.63
C GLU A 115 3.64 -29.12 4.13
N ASP A 116 3.77 -30.45 4.06
CA ASP A 116 5.00 -31.16 4.41
C ASP A 116 6.19 -30.71 3.56
N ILE A 117 6.00 -30.64 2.24
CA ILE A 117 7.01 -30.14 1.29
C ILE A 117 7.38 -28.68 1.64
N THR A 118 6.39 -27.85 1.95
CA THR A 118 6.60 -26.46 2.32
C THR A 118 7.37 -26.33 3.63
N PHE A 119 7.03 -27.13 4.62
CA PHE A 119 7.67 -27.17 5.94
C PHE A 119 9.13 -27.60 5.84
N ASN A 120 9.42 -28.64 5.03
CA ASN A 120 10.78 -29.09 4.76
C ASN A 120 11.63 -27.99 4.11
N LEU A 121 11.07 -27.25 3.14
CA LEU A 121 11.77 -26.13 2.51
C LEU A 121 12.01 -24.95 3.46
N ILE A 122 11.09 -24.65 4.37
CA ILE A 122 11.25 -23.55 5.33
C ILE A 122 12.35 -23.86 6.34
N ASN A 123 12.33 -25.07 6.89
CA ASN A 123 13.26 -25.53 7.92
C ASN A 123 14.58 -26.09 7.36
N GLU A 124 14.73 -26.13 6.04
CA GLU A 124 15.93 -26.63 5.35
C GLU A 124 16.23 -28.11 5.65
N ILE A 125 15.17 -28.90 5.87
CA ILE A 125 15.25 -30.35 6.07
C ILE A 125 15.18 -31.02 4.69
N ASP A 126 16.15 -31.88 4.38
CA ASP A 126 16.18 -32.70 3.14
C ASP A 126 15.86 -31.92 1.85
N LEU A 127 16.55 -30.78 1.68
CA LEU A 127 16.34 -29.87 0.55
C LEU A 127 16.48 -30.54 -0.81
N GLN A 128 17.47 -31.44 -0.97
CA GLN A 128 17.71 -32.11 -2.25
C GLN A 128 16.55 -33.03 -2.64
N GLU A 129 16.12 -33.91 -1.72
CA GLU A 129 15.02 -34.81 -1.98
C GLU A 129 13.72 -34.04 -2.25
N THR A 130 13.46 -32.99 -1.47
CA THR A 130 12.27 -32.15 -1.63
C THR A 130 12.27 -31.43 -2.98
N GLU A 131 13.40 -30.86 -3.39
CA GLU A 131 13.54 -30.23 -4.72
C GLU A 131 13.40 -31.23 -5.86
N ASP A 132 13.96 -32.45 -5.72
CA ASP A 132 13.81 -33.52 -6.71
C ASP A 132 12.35 -33.97 -6.85
N ARG A 133 11.62 -34.08 -5.73
CA ARG A 133 10.17 -34.38 -5.74
C ARG A 133 9.38 -33.27 -6.43
N ILE A 134 9.71 -32.00 -6.16
CA ILE A 134 9.09 -30.86 -6.83
C ILE A 134 9.40 -30.87 -8.34
N ALA A 135 10.63 -31.19 -8.73
CA ALA A 135 11.04 -31.24 -10.13
C ALA A 135 10.27 -32.32 -10.91
N LYS A 136 10.17 -33.54 -10.35
CA LYS A 136 9.38 -34.63 -10.93
C LYS A 136 7.92 -34.25 -11.07
N TYR A 137 7.31 -33.75 -9.99
CA TYR A 137 5.91 -33.34 -10.01
C TYR A 137 5.65 -32.25 -11.07
N ARG A 138 6.58 -31.29 -11.21
CA ARG A 138 6.48 -30.23 -12.21
C ARG A 138 6.54 -30.76 -13.64
N GLU A 139 7.37 -31.76 -13.91
CA GLU A 139 7.47 -32.39 -15.23
C GLU A 139 6.20 -33.18 -15.55
N ASP A 140 5.76 -34.02 -14.62
CA ASP A 140 4.58 -34.88 -14.80
C ASP A 140 3.27 -34.10 -14.94
N ASN A 141 3.15 -32.95 -14.25
CA ASN A 141 1.91 -32.18 -14.18
C ASN A 141 1.98 -30.86 -14.95
N LYS A 142 3.00 -30.64 -15.79
CA LYS A 142 3.23 -29.37 -16.49
C LYS A 142 1.98 -28.83 -17.20
N GLU A 143 1.31 -29.68 -17.98
CA GLU A 143 0.10 -29.31 -18.73
C GLU A 143 -1.07 -28.93 -17.80
N SER A 144 -1.27 -29.69 -16.73
CA SER A 144 -2.30 -29.41 -15.72
C SER A 144 -2.02 -28.09 -15.01
N ILE A 145 -0.75 -27.81 -14.69
CA ILE A 145 -0.31 -26.59 -14.02
C ILE A 145 -0.58 -25.38 -14.91
N GLU A 146 -0.18 -25.44 -16.18
CA GLU A 146 -0.39 -24.36 -17.14
C GLU A 146 -1.89 -24.11 -17.39
N ALA A 147 -2.70 -25.16 -17.51
CA ALA A 147 -4.14 -25.03 -17.66
C ALA A 147 -4.80 -24.35 -16.44
N ASN A 148 -4.44 -24.77 -15.23
CA ASN A 148 -4.99 -24.19 -14.00
C ASN A 148 -4.51 -22.75 -13.78
N MET A 149 -3.26 -22.44 -14.11
CA MET A 149 -2.73 -21.07 -14.06
C MET A 149 -3.47 -20.15 -15.05
N ASN A 150 -3.76 -20.62 -16.27
CA ASN A 150 -4.52 -19.86 -17.25
C ASN A 150 -5.97 -19.62 -16.80
N LYS A 151 -6.62 -20.61 -16.20
CA LYS A 151 -7.96 -20.45 -15.61
C LYS A 151 -7.95 -19.38 -14.51
N GLN A 152 -7.00 -19.47 -13.58
CA GLN A 152 -6.85 -18.48 -12.51
C GLN A 152 -6.61 -17.07 -13.06
N LEU A 153 -5.74 -16.92 -14.07
CA LEU A 153 -5.50 -15.63 -14.71
C LEU A 153 -6.76 -15.05 -15.37
N GLN A 154 -7.61 -15.89 -15.97
CA GLN A 154 -8.88 -15.45 -16.54
C GLN A 154 -9.88 -15.02 -15.45
N GLU A 155 -9.95 -15.76 -14.34
CA GLU A 155 -10.78 -15.41 -13.18
C GLU A 155 -10.32 -14.08 -12.57
N ASP A 156 -9.02 -13.90 -12.35
CA ASP A 156 -8.43 -12.68 -11.80
C ASP A 156 -8.69 -11.47 -12.71
N ARG A 157 -8.59 -11.63 -14.03
CA ARG A 157 -8.93 -10.56 -15.00
C ARG A 157 -10.41 -10.18 -14.96
N LYS A 158 -11.32 -11.15 -14.80
CA LYS A 158 -12.75 -10.87 -14.67
C LYS A 158 -13.04 -10.13 -13.37
N LEU A 159 -12.41 -10.55 -12.27
CA LEU A 159 -12.53 -9.88 -10.97
C LEU A 159 -12.01 -8.45 -11.03
N SER A 160 -10.82 -8.23 -11.60
CA SER A 160 -10.22 -6.89 -11.70
C SER A 160 -11.11 -5.94 -12.52
N TYR A 161 -11.68 -6.42 -13.62
CA TYR A 161 -12.61 -5.65 -14.43
C TYR A 161 -13.90 -5.30 -13.66
N ALA A 162 -14.46 -6.24 -12.90
CA ALA A 162 -15.63 -5.98 -12.07
C ALA A 162 -15.35 -4.92 -10.99
N LEU A 163 -14.20 -5.01 -10.32
CA LEU A 163 -13.77 -4.04 -9.31
C LEU A 163 -13.53 -2.64 -9.90
N GLU A 164 -12.94 -2.57 -11.10
CA GLU A 164 -12.73 -1.30 -11.80
C GLU A 164 -14.05 -0.63 -12.19
N ARG A 165 -15.01 -1.41 -12.69
CA ARG A 165 -16.36 -0.94 -12.96
C ARG A 165 -17.05 -0.38 -11.71
N GLU A 166 -17.03 -1.13 -10.61
CA GLU A 166 -17.61 -0.68 -9.34
C GLU A 166 -16.95 0.62 -8.84
N LYS A 167 -15.62 0.72 -8.97
CA LYS A 167 -14.88 1.93 -8.60
C LYS A 167 -15.28 3.13 -9.47
N ASN A 168 -15.40 2.93 -10.78
CA ASN A 168 -15.80 4.00 -11.71
C ASN A 168 -17.23 4.47 -11.45
N GLU A 169 -18.16 3.55 -11.18
CA GLU A 169 -19.54 3.87 -10.81
C GLU A 169 -19.60 4.68 -9.50
N LYS A 170 -18.83 4.29 -8.48
CA LYS A 170 -18.70 5.05 -7.22
C LYS A 170 -18.10 6.44 -7.43
N MET A 171 -17.05 6.54 -8.24
CA MET A 171 -16.40 7.83 -8.56
C MET A 171 -17.35 8.76 -9.31
N SER A 172 -18.08 8.25 -10.31
CA SER A 172 -19.07 9.03 -11.05
C SER A 172 -20.20 9.51 -10.15
N ARG A 173 -20.69 8.65 -9.25
CA ARG A 173 -21.74 9.02 -8.28
C ARG A 173 -21.26 10.11 -7.33
N LYS A 174 -20.01 10.01 -6.84
CA LYS A 174 -19.41 11.03 -5.96
C LYS A 174 -19.25 12.36 -6.69
N ALA A 175 -18.75 12.34 -7.92
CA ALA A 175 -18.56 13.54 -8.74
C ALA A 175 -19.90 14.26 -9.01
N PHE A 176 -20.96 13.51 -9.33
CA PHE A 176 -22.29 14.06 -9.54
C PHE A 176 -22.86 14.75 -8.29
N LEU A 177 -22.71 14.13 -7.11
CA LEU A 177 -23.14 14.73 -5.84
C LEU A 177 -22.32 15.97 -5.49
N GLN A 178 -21.01 15.95 -5.75
CA GLN A 178 -20.14 17.11 -5.54
C GLN A 178 -20.54 18.29 -6.43
N HIS A 179 -20.82 18.04 -7.71
CA HIS A 179 -21.28 19.07 -8.64
C HIS A 179 -22.59 19.72 -8.16
N GLN A 180 -23.58 18.92 -7.75
CA GLN A 180 -24.84 19.46 -7.23
C GLN A 180 -24.64 20.32 -5.97
N ALA A 181 -23.77 19.89 -5.05
CA ALA A 181 -23.47 20.65 -3.85
C ALA A 181 -22.77 21.99 -4.16
N GLU A 182 -21.83 22.00 -5.10
CA GLU A 182 -21.17 23.22 -5.58
C GLU A 182 -22.17 24.18 -6.26
N GLU A 183 -23.05 23.66 -7.13
CA GLU A 183 -24.12 24.46 -7.75
C GLU A 183 -25.04 25.08 -6.70
N GLU A 184 -25.46 24.30 -5.69
CA GLU A 184 -26.29 24.80 -4.58
C GLU A 184 -25.56 25.88 -3.77
N GLU A 185 -24.28 25.68 -3.46
CA GLU A 185 -23.47 26.66 -2.72
C GLU A 185 -23.31 27.97 -3.52
N THR A 186 -23.05 27.87 -4.83
CA THR A 186 -22.93 29.06 -5.70
C THR A 186 -24.26 29.81 -5.82
N ALA A 187 -25.39 29.10 -5.89
CA ALA A 187 -26.72 29.70 -5.88
C ALA A 187 -27.03 30.40 -4.55
N ARG A 188 -26.69 29.77 -3.41
CA ARG A 188 -26.82 30.38 -2.07
C ARG A 188 -25.97 31.65 -1.95
N LYS A 189 -24.71 31.62 -2.42
CA LYS A 189 -23.83 32.81 -2.43
C LYS A 189 -24.38 33.95 -3.30
N LYS A 190 -24.88 33.63 -4.50
CA LYS A 190 -25.52 34.63 -5.38
C LYS A 190 -26.76 35.26 -4.73
N ALA A 191 -27.64 34.44 -4.15
CA ALA A 191 -28.82 34.92 -3.43
C ALA A 191 -28.46 35.84 -2.24
N GLN A 192 -27.43 35.47 -1.45
CA GLN A 192 -26.92 36.32 -0.37
C GLN A 192 -26.40 37.67 -0.88
N LEU A 193 -25.62 37.67 -1.97
CA LEU A 193 -25.09 38.90 -2.58
C LEU A 193 -26.21 39.81 -3.10
N ASP A 194 -27.25 39.25 -3.71
CA ASP A 194 -28.38 40.03 -4.22
C ASP A 194 -29.18 40.67 -3.08
N ILE A 195 -29.39 39.96 -1.96
CA ILE A 195 -30.00 40.51 -0.74
C ILE A 195 -29.14 41.67 -0.20
N ILE A 196 -27.82 41.50 -0.12
CA ILE A 196 -26.90 42.55 0.35
C ILE A 196 -26.98 43.80 -0.56
N LYS A 197 -27.00 43.61 -1.88
CA LYS A 197 -27.15 44.71 -2.83
C LYS A 197 -28.48 45.45 -2.65
N GLN A 198 -29.59 44.72 -2.43
CA GLN A 198 -30.89 45.34 -2.15
C GLN A 198 -30.86 46.17 -0.86
N LEU A 199 -30.29 45.65 0.22
CA LEU A 199 -30.12 46.38 1.48
C LEU A 199 -29.27 47.65 1.30
N ALA A 200 -28.17 47.56 0.54
CA ALA A 200 -27.33 48.72 0.24
C ALA A 200 -28.05 49.78 -0.60
N SER A 201 -28.91 49.37 -1.53
CA SER A 201 -29.69 50.30 -2.36
C SER A 201 -30.80 51.02 -1.59
N HIS A 202 -31.32 50.39 -0.53
CA HIS A 202 -32.42 50.94 0.27
C HIS A 202 -31.95 51.80 1.45
N VAL A 203 -30.63 51.88 1.68
CA VAL A 203 -30.00 52.76 2.67
C VAL A 203 -29.15 53.81 1.95
N SER A 204 -29.78 54.90 1.53
CA SER A 204 -29.06 56.14 1.23
C SER A 204 -28.53 56.73 2.54
N PHE A 205 -27.25 56.52 2.85
CA PHE A 205 -26.58 57.28 3.89
C PHE A 205 -26.45 58.74 3.44
N PRO A 206 -27.02 59.72 4.17
CA PRO A 206 -26.77 61.13 3.87
C PRO A 206 -25.28 61.44 4.10
N SER A 207 -24.71 62.25 3.21
CA SER A 207 -23.32 62.69 3.27
C SER A 207 -23.01 63.47 4.57
N PRO A 208 -21.79 63.37 5.13
CA PRO A 208 -21.39 64.13 6.33
C PRO A 208 -21.44 65.66 6.17
N SER A 209 -21.57 66.16 4.94
CA SER A 209 -21.67 67.59 4.64
C SER A 209 -23.00 68.23 5.03
N ASP A 210 -24.05 67.44 5.29
CA ASP A 210 -25.39 67.97 5.55
C ASP A 210 -25.74 68.07 7.05
N ALA A 211 -24.86 67.59 7.93
CA ALA A 211 -25.08 67.60 9.38
C ALA A 211 -24.63 68.89 10.09
N ILE A 212 -23.97 69.84 9.39
CA ILE A 212 -23.42 71.05 10.02
C ILE A 212 -24.41 72.23 10.04
N ASN A 213 -25.44 72.23 9.18
CA ASN A 213 -26.31 73.42 9.00
C ASN A 213 -27.57 73.49 9.87
N HIS A 214 -27.82 72.53 10.77
CA HIS A 214 -28.98 72.61 11.67
C HIS A 214 -28.64 73.04 13.11
N GLN A 215 -27.35 73.29 13.41
CA GLN A 215 -26.91 73.65 14.76
C GLN A 215 -26.34 75.09 14.89
N VAL A 216 -26.37 75.87 13.81
CA VAL A 216 -25.90 77.28 13.82
C VAL A 216 -27.06 78.29 13.75
N VAL A 217 -28.24 77.91 13.25
CA VAL A 217 -29.38 78.85 13.12
C VAL A 217 -30.17 79.02 14.42
N VAL A 218 -30.12 78.05 15.35
CA VAL A 218 -30.87 78.14 16.62
C VAL A 218 -30.12 78.92 17.70
N LEU A 219 -28.80 79.14 17.59
CA LEU A 219 -28.00 79.86 18.60
C LEU A 219 -27.72 81.34 18.28
N LEU A 220 -28.27 81.88 17.19
CA LEU A 220 -28.11 83.31 16.83
C LEU A 220 -29.39 84.14 16.91
N TYR A 221 -30.56 83.54 17.18
CA TYR A 221 -31.79 84.29 17.43
C TYR A 221 -32.09 84.55 18.92
N ASP A 222 -31.38 83.90 19.85
CA ASP A 222 -31.53 84.10 21.31
C ASP A 222 -30.56 85.13 21.92
N ILE A 223 -29.81 85.88 21.09
CA ILE A 223 -28.93 86.98 21.56
C ILE A 223 -29.44 88.37 21.14
N PHE A 224 -30.47 88.48 20.30
CA PHE A 224 -30.91 89.79 19.76
C PHE A 224 -32.35 90.23 20.04
N LEU A 225 -33.12 89.57 20.92
CA LEU A 225 -34.37 90.15 21.45
C LEU A 225 -34.55 89.82 22.95
N CYS A 226 -34.33 90.85 23.79
CA CYS A 226 -34.67 91.01 25.21
C CYS A 226 -33.91 90.20 26.26
#